data_AF-A0A1Q8DS72-F1
#
_entry.id   AF-A0A1Q8DS72-F1
#
_cell.length_a   1.000
_cell.length_b   1.000
_cell.length_c   1.000
_cell.angle_alpha   90.00
_cell.angle_beta   90.00
_cell.angle_gamma   90.00
#
_symmetry.space_group_name_H-M   'P 1'
#
loop_
_entity.id
_entity.type
_entity.pdbx_description
1 polymer ?
#
loop_
_entity_poly.entity_id
_entity_poly.type
_entity_poly.pdbx_seq_one_letter_code
_entity_poly.pdbx_strand_id
1 'polypeptide(L)'
;MTIKMPIIKSVALHKHHSKKSNALALAIMSTSVMMGSSMIAMTAQAASLGELFGNNSATKSKFLPVDKAFQVDSITNATSKGTRLSITFDITPGHYVYKNQLTLNFPKGISATPFTFNQSPVSIDDPTFGRVPVFTQKHMIATTTLTTNNGKGAKNAPLVIGWQGCAKAGLCYPPEKIKTTVDIAAQRK
;
A
#
# COMPACT_ATOMS: atom_id res chain seq x y z
N MET A 1 -49.28 -18.41 -13.80
CA MET A 1 -48.16 -18.46 -14.77
C MET A 1 -47.17 -19.49 -14.24
N THR A 2 -46.80 -20.43 -15.10
CA THR A 2 -46.43 -21.82 -14.80
C THR A 2 -45.03 -22.00 -14.22
N ILE A 3 -44.92 -22.85 -13.20
CA ILE A 3 -43.67 -23.38 -12.62
C ILE A 3 -43.08 -24.41 -13.58
N LYS A 4 -41.77 -24.32 -13.88
CA LYS A 4 -41.03 -25.42 -14.51
C LYS A 4 -39.53 -25.39 -14.14
N MET A 5 -39.13 -26.32 -13.29
CA MET A 5 -37.79 -26.97 -13.24
C MET A 5 -37.95 -28.38 -13.83
N PRO A 6 -36.90 -29.23 -13.96
CA PRO A 6 -35.46 -29.03 -14.20
C PRO A 6 -35.03 -29.82 -15.47
N ILE A 7 -33.73 -29.99 -15.76
CA ILE A 7 -33.14 -31.26 -16.25
C ILE A 7 -31.60 -31.15 -16.22
N ILE A 8 -31.01 -32.20 -15.64
CA ILE A 8 -29.59 -32.50 -15.46
C ILE A 8 -29.05 -33.15 -16.73
N LYS A 9 -27.80 -32.84 -17.13
CA LYS A 9 -26.93 -33.80 -17.83
C LYS A 9 -25.50 -33.74 -17.29
N SER A 10 -25.01 -34.93 -17.00
CA SER A 10 -23.67 -35.30 -16.51
C SER A 10 -22.85 -35.90 -17.67
N VAL A 11 -21.60 -36.32 -17.37
CA VAL A 11 -20.64 -37.13 -18.19
C VAL A 11 -19.68 -36.26 -19.06
N ALA A 12 -18.35 -36.46 -19.18
CA ALA A 12 -17.35 -37.49 -18.83
C ALA A 12 -16.01 -36.78 -18.44
N LEU A 13 -15.16 -37.26 -17.53
CA LEU A 13 -14.20 -38.38 -17.55
C LEU A 13 -13.10 -38.34 -18.64
N HIS A 14 -11.87 -38.62 -18.18
CA HIS A 14 -10.60 -38.91 -18.86
C HIS A 14 -9.63 -37.71 -19.02
N LYS A 15 -8.31 -37.83 -18.77
CA LYS A 15 -7.46 -39.00 -18.60
C LYS A 15 -6.19 -38.61 -17.85
N HIS A 16 -5.76 -39.47 -16.94
CA HIS A 16 -4.40 -39.53 -16.40
C HIS A 16 -3.38 -39.63 -17.54
N HIS A 17 -2.30 -38.85 -17.51
CA HIS A 17 -1.07 -39.21 -18.21
C HIS A 17 0.03 -39.55 -17.22
N SER A 18 0.70 -40.65 -17.54
CA SER A 18 1.57 -41.47 -16.72
C SER A 18 3.01 -41.30 -17.19
N LYS A 19 3.92 -41.36 -16.21
CA LYS A 19 5.32 -41.87 -16.25
C LYS A 19 6.28 -41.26 -17.28
N LYS A 20 7.49 -40.93 -16.80
CA LYS A 20 8.65 -41.85 -16.88
C LYS A 20 9.83 -41.31 -16.07
N SER A 21 10.22 -42.11 -15.08
CA SER A 21 11.49 -42.13 -14.40
C SER A 21 12.55 -42.78 -15.30
N ASN A 22 13.76 -42.22 -15.32
CA ASN A 22 14.97 -42.91 -15.77
C ASN A 22 16.01 -42.82 -14.65
N ALA A 23 16.24 -43.96 -14.00
CA ALA A 23 17.48 -44.24 -13.30
C ALA A 23 18.41 -44.94 -14.30
N LEU A 24 19.69 -44.57 -14.31
CA LEU A 24 20.76 -45.39 -14.86
C LEU A 24 22.05 -45.10 -14.09
N ALA A 25 22.76 -46.19 -13.87
CA ALA A 25 23.68 -46.42 -12.78
C ALA A 25 25.15 -46.39 -13.23
N LEU A 26 26.02 -46.23 -12.22
CA LEU A 26 27.41 -46.68 -12.08
C LEU A 26 28.45 -46.37 -13.19
N ALA A 27 29.51 -45.67 -12.78
CA ALA A 27 30.88 -46.10 -13.04
C ALA A 27 31.80 -45.68 -11.89
N ILE A 28 32.48 -46.68 -11.36
CA ILE A 28 33.42 -46.67 -10.23
C ILE A 28 34.81 -46.48 -10.84
N MET A 29 35.56 -45.48 -10.42
CA MET A 29 37.01 -45.42 -10.65
C MET A 29 37.70 -44.92 -9.39
N SER A 30 38.27 -45.87 -8.67
CA SER A 30 39.18 -45.68 -7.57
C SER A 30 40.46 -45.00 -8.05
N THR A 31 40.84 -43.88 -7.47
CA THR A 31 42.26 -43.51 -7.33
C THR A 31 42.50 -42.89 -5.96
N SER A 32 43.32 -43.59 -5.19
CA SER A 32 43.86 -43.17 -3.90
C SER A 32 45.04 -42.25 -4.17
N VAL A 33 45.06 -41.03 -3.61
CA VAL A 33 46.27 -40.20 -3.54
C VAL A 33 46.39 -39.59 -2.14
N MET A 34 47.65 -39.61 -1.70
CA MET A 34 48.21 -39.49 -0.36
C MET A 34 47.84 -38.26 0.45
N MET A 35 47.86 -38.50 1.77
CA MET A 35 48.02 -37.57 2.88
C MET A 35 49.00 -36.42 2.59
N GLY A 36 48.58 -35.20 2.92
CA GLY A 36 49.42 -34.01 2.95
C GLY A 36 48.75 -32.93 3.81
N SER A 37 48.86 -33.07 5.13
CA SER A 37 48.32 -32.13 6.11
C SER A 37 49.18 -30.86 6.16
N SER A 38 48.73 -29.79 5.49
CA SER A 38 49.19 -28.43 5.74
C SER A 38 48.05 -27.64 6.38
N MET A 39 48.18 -27.36 7.68
CA MET A 39 47.28 -26.48 8.43
C MET A 39 47.45 -25.05 7.91
N ILE A 40 46.62 -24.64 6.96
CA ILE A 40 46.45 -23.23 6.61
C ILE A 40 45.39 -22.69 7.57
N ALA A 41 45.80 -21.79 8.47
CA ALA A 41 44.88 -21.06 9.32
C ALA A 41 43.89 -20.30 8.42
N MET A 42 42.60 -20.68 8.48
CA MET A 42 41.53 -19.90 7.89
C MET A 42 41.39 -18.61 8.72
N THR A 43 42.00 -17.53 8.26
CA THR A 43 41.60 -16.19 8.68
C THR A 43 40.19 -15.99 8.18
N ALA A 44 39.20 -15.98 9.07
CA ALA A 44 37.84 -15.58 8.74
C ALA A 44 37.86 -14.10 8.34
N GLN A 45 37.85 -13.78 7.03
CA GLN A 45 37.49 -12.45 6.59
C GLN A 45 36.00 -12.26 6.86
N ALA A 46 35.68 -11.54 7.93
CA ALA A 46 34.36 -10.97 8.10
C ALA A 46 34.12 -10.00 6.93
N ALA A 47 33.44 -10.48 5.89
CA ALA A 47 32.93 -9.61 4.83
C ALA A 47 32.04 -8.57 5.50
N SER A 48 32.48 -7.31 5.46
CA SER A 48 31.75 -6.19 6.02
C SER A 48 30.41 -6.08 5.28
N LEU A 49 29.31 -6.37 5.99
CA LEU A 49 27.95 -6.10 5.49
C LEU A 49 27.77 -4.62 5.13
N GLY A 50 28.67 -3.73 5.58
CA GLY A 50 28.71 -2.32 5.21
C GLY A 50 28.88 -2.07 3.71
N GLU A 51 29.50 -2.98 2.95
CA GLU A 51 29.62 -2.82 1.48
C GLU A 51 28.35 -3.23 0.73
N LEU A 52 27.53 -4.14 1.30
CA LEU A 52 26.24 -4.54 0.72
C LEU A 52 25.16 -3.45 0.90
N PHE A 53 25.27 -2.65 1.96
CA PHE A 53 24.39 -1.49 2.22
C PHE A 53 25.01 -0.15 1.82
N GLY A 54 26.26 -0.15 1.36
CA GLY A 54 27.10 1.03 1.19
C GLY A 54 27.48 1.30 -0.26
N ASN A 55 26.57 1.14 -1.21
CA ASN A 55 26.76 1.67 -2.55
C ASN A 55 25.60 2.60 -2.91
N ASN A 56 25.64 3.81 -2.36
CA ASN A 56 24.86 4.96 -2.86
C ASN A 56 25.43 5.39 -4.22
N SER A 57 25.33 4.50 -5.21
CA SER A 57 25.36 4.92 -6.61
C SER A 57 24.14 5.82 -6.79
N ALA A 58 24.37 7.13 -6.77
CA ALA A 58 23.39 8.13 -7.13
C ALA A 58 23.10 8.06 -8.65
N THR A 59 22.60 6.91 -9.11
CA THR A 59 21.72 6.89 -10.27
C THR A 59 20.55 7.80 -9.90
N LYS A 60 20.42 8.94 -10.59
CA LYS A 60 19.23 9.78 -10.47
C LYS A 60 18.00 8.87 -10.52
N SER A 61 17.29 8.75 -9.41
CA SER A 61 16.11 7.90 -9.34
C SER A 61 15.18 8.26 -10.48
N LYS A 62 14.78 7.27 -11.28
CA LYS A 62 13.80 7.45 -12.38
C LYS A 62 12.45 7.95 -11.85
N PHE A 63 12.20 7.79 -10.55
CA PHE A 63 10.96 8.17 -9.89
C PHE A 63 11.14 9.45 -9.08
N LEU A 64 10.10 10.29 -9.10
CA LEU A 64 10.03 11.47 -8.27
C LEU A 64 10.04 11.08 -6.79
N PRO A 65 10.65 11.88 -5.91
CA PRO A 65 10.39 11.79 -4.48
C PRO A 65 8.88 11.96 -4.18
N VAL A 66 8.40 11.35 -3.09
CA VAL A 66 6.97 11.30 -2.76
C VAL A 66 6.35 12.70 -2.59
N ASP A 67 7.10 13.64 -1.99
CA ASP A 67 6.71 15.04 -1.77
C ASP A 67 6.62 15.85 -3.08
N LYS A 68 7.30 15.39 -4.13
CA LYS A 68 7.20 15.96 -5.48
C LYS A 68 6.11 15.29 -6.30
N ALA A 69 5.89 13.99 -6.10
CA ALA A 69 4.80 13.27 -6.75
C ALA A 69 3.42 13.72 -6.24
N PHE A 70 3.32 13.98 -4.94
CA PHE A 70 2.10 14.35 -4.23
C PHE A 70 2.38 15.50 -3.27
N GLN A 71 1.79 16.66 -3.52
CA GLN A 71 1.72 17.73 -2.53
C GLN A 71 0.40 17.57 -1.78
N VAL A 72 0.48 17.38 -0.46
CA VAL A 72 -0.69 17.06 0.38
C VAL A 72 -0.81 18.07 1.51
N ASP A 73 -1.95 18.76 1.53
CA ASP A 73 -2.26 19.77 2.52
C ASP A 73 -3.61 19.48 3.19
N SER A 74 -3.80 20.01 4.39
CA SER A 74 -5.06 19.89 5.12
C SER A 74 -5.47 21.17 5.80
N ILE A 75 -6.74 21.55 5.67
CA ILE A 75 -7.33 22.71 6.33
C ILE A 75 -8.60 22.32 7.08
N THR A 76 -8.91 23.05 8.15
CA THR A 76 -10.11 22.85 8.96
C THR A 76 -10.95 24.11 9.04
N ASN A 77 -12.27 23.95 8.94
CA ASN A 77 -13.24 25.02 9.07
C ASN A 77 -14.35 24.64 10.05
N ALA A 78 -14.65 25.50 11.01
CA ALA A 78 -15.77 25.29 11.92
C ALA A 78 -17.12 25.39 11.17
N THR A 79 -18.07 24.52 11.53
CA THR A 79 -19.43 24.48 10.97
C THR A 79 -20.45 24.31 12.09
N SER A 80 -21.75 24.46 11.80
CA SER A 80 -22.81 24.14 12.76
C SER A 80 -22.82 22.67 13.19
N LYS A 81 -22.31 21.76 12.34
CA LYS A 81 -22.34 20.31 12.56
C LYS A 81 -21.05 19.73 13.16
N GLY A 82 -20.07 20.55 13.49
CA GLY A 82 -18.72 20.14 13.92
C GLY A 82 -17.64 20.87 13.13
N THR A 83 -16.47 20.24 12.93
CA THR A 83 -15.39 20.82 12.12
C THR A 83 -15.25 20.08 10.80
N ARG A 84 -15.33 20.80 9.68
CA ARG A 84 -15.01 20.26 8.36
C ARG A 84 -13.49 20.19 8.19
N LEU A 85 -12.98 19.00 7.94
CA LEU A 85 -11.60 18.76 7.49
C LEU A 85 -11.61 18.58 5.98
N SER A 86 -10.76 19.32 5.27
CA SER A 86 -10.52 19.17 3.84
C SER A 86 -9.05 18.84 3.62
N ILE A 87 -8.79 17.77 2.88
CA ILE A 87 -7.45 17.26 2.56
C ILE A 87 -7.29 17.38 1.05
N THR A 88 -6.32 18.18 0.61
CA THR A 88 -6.03 18.44 -0.80
C THR A 88 -4.84 17.61 -1.23
N PHE A 89 -4.96 16.96 -2.39
CA PHE A 89 -3.91 16.22 -3.06
C PHE A 89 -3.66 16.86 -4.43
N ASP A 90 -2.49 17.47 -4.59
CA ASP A 90 -1.97 17.88 -5.88
C ASP A 90 -1.09 16.76 -6.43
N ILE A 91 -1.72 15.94 -7.29
CA ILE A 91 -1.16 14.73 -7.89
C ILE A 91 -0.45 15.11 -9.19
N THR A 92 0.84 14.75 -9.30
CA THR A 92 1.62 14.97 -10.52
C THR A 92 1.21 13.97 -11.61
N PRO A 93 1.17 14.37 -12.90
CA PRO A 93 0.86 13.45 -14.00
C PRO A 93 1.65 12.14 -13.92
N GLY A 94 0.99 11.03 -14.27
CA GLY A 94 1.58 9.69 -14.15
C GLY A 94 1.52 9.08 -12.74
N HIS A 95 0.87 9.74 -11.78
CA HIS A 95 0.69 9.24 -10.42
C HIS A 95 -0.79 9.09 -10.06
N TYR A 96 -1.07 8.38 -8.97
CA TYR A 96 -2.42 8.24 -8.42
C TYR A 96 -2.40 7.98 -6.90
N VAL A 97 -3.49 8.33 -6.23
CA VAL A 97 -3.74 8.07 -4.80
C VAL A 97 -4.85 7.05 -4.67
N TYR A 98 -4.67 6.05 -3.79
CA TYR A 98 -5.72 5.07 -3.52
C TYR A 98 -6.83 5.68 -2.67
N LYS A 99 -8.08 5.59 -3.14
CA LYS A 99 -9.24 6.11 -2.40
C LYS A 99 -9.37 5.44 -1.03
N ASN A 100 -9.16 4.12 -0.98
CA ASN A 100 -9.39 3.32 0.23
C ASN A 100 -8.23 3.38 1.25
N GLN A 101 -7.08 3.91 0.86
CA GLN A 101 -5.93 4.08 1.76
C GLN A 101 -5.94 5.44 2.47
N LEU A 102 -6.86 6.34 2.12
CA LEU A 102 -7.07 7.58 2.86
C LEU A 102 -7.79 7.28 4.18
N THR A 103 -7.09 7.46 5.29
CA THR A 103 -7.55 7.09 6.62
C THR A 103 -7.33 8.24 7.60
N LEU A 104 -8.13 8.26 8.66
CA LEU A 104 -7.96 9.16 9.79
C LEU A 104 -7.83 8.34 11.06
N ASN A 105 -6.86 8.70 11.89
CA ASN A 105 -6.71 8.13 13.22
C ASN A 105 -6.74 9.26 14.26
N PHE A 106 -7.61 9.12 15.25
CA PHE A 106 -7.87 10.11 16.29
C PHE A 106 -8.24 9.40 17.61
N PRO A 107 -8.13 10.10 18.76
CA PRO A 107 -8.51 9.53 20.05
C PRO A 107 -9.96 9.05 20.15
N LYS A 108 -10.22 8.18 21.13
CA LYS A 108 -11.58 7.78 21.50
C LYS A 108 -12.43 9.01 21.82
N GLY A 109 -13.71 8.96 21.43
CA GLY A 109 -14.67 10.05 21.65
C GLY A 109 -14.72 11.09 20.53
N ILE A 110 -13.88 10.95 19.50
CA ILE A 110 -13.97 11.70 18.24
C ILE A 110 -14.51 10.75 17.16
N SER A 111 -15.29 11.29 16.24
CA SER A 111 -15.81 10.59 15.08
C SER A 111 -15.63 11.44 13.82
N ALA A 112 -15.59 10.77 12.66
CA ALA A 112 -15.54 11.40 11.35
C ALA A 112 -16.65 10.82 10.47
N THR A 113 -17.30 11.66 9.67
CA THR A 113 -18.20 11.16 8.62
C THR A 113 -17.40 10.43 7.53
N PRO A 114 -18.04 9.58 6.70
CA PRO A 114 -17.40 9.09 5.49
C PRO A 114 -16.85 10.25 4.64
N PHE A 115 -15.74 10.01 3.96
CA PHE A 115 -15.17 11.01 3.05
C PHE A 115 -16.11 11.25 1.86
N THR A 116 -16.28 12.51 1.53
CA THR A 116 -16.78 12.97 0.23
C THR A 116 -15.62 13.50 -0.59
N PHE A 117 -15.73 13.46 -1.91
CA PHE A 117 -14.65 13.83 -2.82
C PHE A 117 -15.19 14.81 -3.87
N ASN A 118 -14.37 15.79 -4.27
CA ASN A 118 -14.71 16.72 -5.37
C ASN A 118 -14.54 16.08 -6.77
N GLN A 119 -13.91 14.92 -6.84
CA GLN A 119 -13.66 14.17 -8.07
C GLN A 119 -14.24 12.76 -7.95
N SER A 120 -14.65 12.18 -9.07
CA SER A 120 -15.02 10.76 -9.13
C SER A 120 -13.76 9.89 -9.22
N PRO A 121 -13.66 8.80 -8.45
CA PRO A 121 -12.53 7.87 -8.58
C PRO A 121 -12.62 7.10 -9.90
N VAL A 122 -11.47 6.67 -10.40
CA VAL A 122 -11.36 5.71 -11.52
C VAL A 122 -10.93 4.36 -10.97
N SER A 123 -11.42 3.27 -11.57
CA SER A 123 -10.95 1.93 -11.21
C SER A 123 -9.71 1.58 -12.03
N ILE A 124 -8.66 1.08 -11.38
CA ILE A 124 -7.48 0.51 -12.05
C ILE A 124 -7.28 -0.93 -11.60
N ASP A 125 -6.60 -1.72 -12.41
CA ASP A 125 -6.12 -3.05 -12.03
C ASP A 125 -4.68 -2.91 -11.51
N ASP A 126 -4.55 -2.99 -10.19
CA ASP A 126 -3.28 -2.83 -9.49
C ASP A 126 -2.64 -4.21 -9.23
N PRO A 127 -1.34 -4.42 -9.52
CA PRO A 127 -0.70 -5.71 -9.29
C PRO A 127 -0.70 -6.19 -7.83
N THR A 128 -0.80 -5.27 -6.86
CA THR A 128 -0.74 -5.55 -5.43
C THR A 128 -2.14 -5.78 -4.85
N PHE A 129 -3.11 -4.97 -5.26
CA PHE A 129 -4.45 -4.92 -4.65
C PHE A 129 -5.58 -5.37 -5.59
N GLY A 130 -5.28 -5.71 -6.85
CA GLY A 130 -6.26 -6.00 -7.88
C GLY A 130 -7.06 -4.75 -8.28
N ARG A 131 -8.35 -4.94 -8.59
CA ARG A 131 -9.19 -3.85 -9.07
C ARG A 131 -9.58 -2.88 -7.94
N VAL A 132 -9.02 -1.67 -7.94
CA VAL A 132 -9.19 -0.68 -6.87
C VAL A 132 -9.55 0.72 -7.38
N PRO A 133 -10.34 1.50 -6.60
CA PRO A 133 -10.61 2.90 -6.91
C PRO A 133 -9.44 3.82 -6.54
N VAL A 134 -9.04 4.67 -7.48
CA VAL A 134 -7.95 5.64 -7.33
C VAL A 134 -8.34 7.02 -7.85
N PHE A 135 -7.58 8.03 -7.46
CA PHE A 135 -7.66 9.39 -8.00
C PHE A 135 -6.37 9.71 -8.77
N THR A 136 -6.53 10.21 -9.98
CA THR A 136 -5.43 10.65 -10.87
C THR A 136 -5.50 12.14 -11.17
N GLN A 137 -6.61 12.78 -10.82
CA GLN A 137 -6.89 14.17 -11.10
C GLN A 137 -6.01 15.06 -10.24
N LYS A 138 -5.50 16.14 -10.84
CA LYS A 138 -4.87 17.23 -10.08
C LYS A 138 -5.92 17.85 -9.15
N HIS A 139 -5.49 18.32 -7.99
CA HIS A 139 -6.33 19.05 -7.04
C HIS A 139 -7.56 18.25 -6.57
N MET A 140 -7.33 16.99 -6.21
CA MET A 140 -8.34 16.14 -5.58
C MET A 140 -8.50 16.56 -4.12
N ILE A 141 -9.73 16.79 -3.68
CA ILE A 141 -10.06 17.21 -2.32
C ILE A 141 -10.96 16.15 -1.70
N ALA A 142 -10.50 15.57 -0.59
CA ALA A 142 -11.30 14.72 0.27
C ALA A 142 -11.80 15.53 1.47
N THR A 143 -13.09 15.45 1.77
CA THR A 143 -13.73 16.20 2.86
C THR A 143 -14.45 15.27 3.82
N THR A 144 -14.31 15.53 5.12
CA THR A 144 -15.08 14.88 6.18
C THR A 144 -15.48 15.89 7.26
N THR A 145 -16.49 15.57 8.05
CA THR A 145 -16.86 16.34 9.24
C THR A 145 -16.43 15.59 10.50
N LEU A 146 -15.57 16.21 11.29
CA LEU A 146 -15.13 15.75 12.60
C LEU A 146 -16.08 16.25 13.68
N THR A 147 -16.45 15.36 14.60
CA THR A 147 -17.33 15.63 15.73
C THR A 147 -16.83 14.94 16.99
N THR A 148 -17.29 15.40 18.14
CA THR A 148 -17.10 14.69 19.41
C THR A 148 -18.39 13.92 19.76
N ASN A 149 -18.25 12.77 20.40
CA ASN A 149 -19.39 11.92 20.76
C ASN A 149 -20.25 12.55 21.87
N ASN A 150 -19.71 13.48 22.65
CA ASN A 150 -20.43 14.21 23.69
C ASN A 150 -21.05 15.53 23.19
N GLY A 151 -20.91 15.84 21.89
CA GLY A 151 -21.43 17.06 21.25
C GLY A 151 -20.71 18.36 21.63
N LYS A 152 -19.75 18.32 22.57
CA LYS A 152 -18.98 19.50 23.03
C LYS A 152 -17.79 19.77 22.11
N GLY A 153 -17.26 20.99 22.13
CA GLY A 153 -16.03 21.28 21.40
C GLY A 153 -14.82 20.56 22.00
N ALA A 154 -13.80 20.30 21.18
CA ALA A 154 -12.49 19.85 21.60
C ALA A 154 -11.42 20.75 21.01
N LYS A 155 -10.33 20.98 21.74
CA LYS A 155 -9.21 21.83 21.31
C LYS A 155 -7.96 21.00 21.15
N ASN A 156 -7.15 21.31 20.13
CA ASN A 156 -5.88 20.67 19.85
C ASN A 156 -5.95 19.13 19.86
N ALA A 157 -7.05 18.55 19.35
CA ALA A 157 -7.21 17.11 19.31
C ALA A 157 -6.19 16.51 18.31
N PRO A 158 -5.38 15.50 18.69
CA PRO A 158 -4.41 14.92 17.79
C PRO A 158 -5.12 14.16 16.67
N LEU A 159 -4.62 14.35 15.45
CA LEU A 159 -5.13 13.74 14.23
C LEU A 159 -3.95 13.21 13.41
N VAL A 160 -4.08 11.98 12.91
CA VAL A 160 -3.16 11.43 11.92
C VAL A 160 -3.92 11.15 10.63
N ILE A 161 -3.49 11.78 9.54
CA ILE A 161 -3.99 11.52 8.20
C ILE A 161 -3.06 10.50 7.55
N GLY A 162 -3.57 9.29 7.30
CA GLY A 162 -2.86 8.25 6.57
C GLY A 162 -3.27 8.23 5.10
N TRP A 163 -2.32 8.06 4.19
CA TRP A 163 -2.61 7.94 2.76
C TRP A 163 -1.52 7.17 2.03
N GLN A 164 -1.78 6.77 0.79
CA GLN A 164 -0.81 6.08 -0.05
C GLN A 164 -1.10 6.32 -1.53
N GLY A 165 -0.04 6.42 -2.33
CA GLY A 165 -0.13 6.52 -3.79
C GLY A 165 0.98 5.76 -4.50
N CYS A 166 0.87 5.70 -5.83
CA CYS A 166 1.86 5.06 -6.70
C CYS A 166 2.10 5.87 -7.97
N ALA A 167 3.23 5.61 -8.63
CA ALA A 167 3.51 5.98 -10.00
C ALA A 167 3.01 4.87 -10.94
N LYS A 168 2.33 5.26 -12.03
CA LYS A 168 1.91 4.34 -13.11
C LYS A 168 3.08 3.59 -13.75
N ALA A 169 4.30 4.09 -13.60
CA ALA A 169 5.53 3.45 -14.05
C ALA A 169 5.99 2.26 -13.15
N GLY A 170 5.17 1.83 -12.19
CA GLY A 170 5.36 0.59 -11.44
C GLY A 170 6.00 0.75 -10.06
N LEU A 171 6.09 1.97 -9.52
CA LEU A 171 6.55 2.23 -8.16
C LEU A 171 5.37 2.56 -7.27
N CYS A 172 5.22 1.84 -6.16
CA CYS A 172 4.31 2.23 -5.09
C CYS A 172 5.07 2.83 -3.91
N TYR A 173 4.66 4.02 -3.49
CA TYR A 173 5.26 4.68 -2.33
C TYR A 173 4.75 3.99 -1.05
N PRO A 174 5.56 3.95 0.02
CA PRO A 174 5.09 3.48 1.32
C PRO A 174 3.88 4.28 1.83
N PRO A 175 3.09 3.74 2.78
CA PRO A 175 2.04 4.51 3.43
C PRO A 175 2.61 5.73 4.17
N GLU A 176 2.07 6.90 3.86
CA GLU A 176 2.46 8.19 4.43
C GLU A 176 1.54 8.58 5.59
N LYS A 177 2.09 9.33 6.56
CA LYS A 177 1.35 9.77 7.76
C LYS A 177 1.65 11.24 8.06
N ILE A 178 0.61 12.07 7.99
CA ILE A 178 0.66 13.47 8.41
C ILE A 178 0.08 13.57 9.82
N LYS A 179 0.93 13.90 10.80
CA LYS A 179 0.51 14.15 12.18
C LYS A 179 0.19 15.63 12.35
N THR A 180 -0.99 15.93 12.85
CA THR A 180 -1.45 17.31 13.08
C THR A 180 -2.38 17.36 14.30
N THR A 181 -2.85 18.55 14.65
CA THR A 181 -3.86 18.78 15.67
C THR A 181 -5.02 19.57 15.09
N VAL A 182 -6.24 19.31 15.56
CA VAL A 182 -7.45 19.96 15.06
C VAL A 182 -8.32 20.47 16.20
N ASP A 183 -8.94 21.62 15.97
CA ASP A 183 -10.01 22.14 16.83
C ASP A 183 -11.35 21.65 16.31
N ILE A 184 -12.09 20.94 17.17
CA ILE A 184 -13.43 20.43 16.88
C ILE A 184 -14.45 21.38 17.48
N ALA A 185 -15.26 22.03 16.64
CA ALA A 185 -16.33 22.89 17.08
C ALA A 185 -17.46 22.08 17.74
N ALA A 186 -18.12 22.66 18.74
CA ALA A 186 -19.33 22.08 19.32
C ALA A 186 -20.45 22.03 18.28
N GLN A 187 -21.23 20.96 18.30
CA GLN A 187 -22.38 20.85 17.40
C GLN A 187 -23.50 21.74 17.92
N ARG A 188 -23.99 22.66 17.08
CA ARG A 188 -25.17 23.48 17.37
C ARG A 188 -26.37 22.75 16.78
N LYS A 189 -27.33 22.40 17.64
CA LYS A 189 -28.65 21.91 17.21
C LYS A 189 -29.49 23.07 16.67
#